data_AF-A0A672ZGW3-F1
#
_entry.id   AF-A0A672ZGW3-F1
#
_cell.length_a   1.000
_cell.length_b   1.000
_cell.length_c   1.000
_cell.angle_alpha   90.00
_cell.angle_beta   90.00
_cell.angle_gamma   90.00
#
_symmetry.space_group_name_H-M   'P 1'
#
loop_
_entity.id
_entity.type
_entity.pdbx_description
1 polymer ?
#
loop_
_entity_poly.entity_id
_entity_poly.type
_entity_poly.pdbx_seq_one_letter_code
_entity_poly.pdbx_strand_id
1 'polypeptide(L)'
;PPPWVLLVNQFSECSVQIIGVRGQSVTLPCSYDINHHGGLSVCWGRGDVPNNGCNRLIIALDGQTVRKNTRLSSRYQLLGPLDQGDISLTILNLTDEDAGRYGCRVEVTGWFNDEKYHIDLFIFNSSG
;
A
#
# COMPACT_ATOMS: atom_id res chain seq x y z
N PRO A 1 28.36 -19.59 -26.48
CA PRO A 1 27.12 -20.03 -25.77
C PRO A 1 26.36 -18.79 -25.23
N PRO A 2 25.01 -18.74 -25.33
CA PRO A 2 24.25 -17.49 -25.49
C PRO A 2 23.92 -16.76 -24.17
N PRO A 3 23.67 -15.44 -24.21
CA PRO A 3 23.61 -14.52 -23.07
C PRO A 3 22.21 -14.47 -22.41
N TRP A 4 21.53 -15.61 -22.25
CA TRP A 4 20.20 -15.70 -21.66
C TRP A 4 20.23 -15.87 -20.14
N VAL A 5 21.30 -15.41 -19.46
CA VAL A 5 21.23 -15.25 -18.00
C VAL A 5 20.19 -14.17 -17.74
N LEU A 6 18.97 -14.62 -17.45
CA LEU A 6 17.92 -13.82 -16.87
C LEU A 6 18.54 -13.16 -15.65
N LEU A 7 18.78 -11.85 -15.74
CA LEU A 7 18.87 -11.03 -14.56
C LEU A 7 17.49 -11.16 -13.91
N VAL A 8 17.35 -12.13 -13.01
CA VAL A 8 16.34 -12.03 -11.98
C VAL A 8 16.77 -10.78 -11.24
N ASN A 9 16.18 -9.65 -11.62
CA ASN A 9 16.20 -8.43 -10.84
C ASN A 9 15.45 -8.76 -9.56
N GLN A 10 16.07 -9.57 -8.68
CA GLN A 10 15.78 -9.56 -7.27
C GLN A 10 16.36 -8.26 -6.74
N PHE A 11 15.78 -7.14 -7.18
CA PHE A 11 15.75 -5.97 -6.34
C PHE A 11 15.03 -6.46 -5.10
N SER A 12 15.76 -6.54 -3.99
CA SER A 12 15.15 -6.55 -2.67
C SER A 12 14.37 -5.26 -2.57
N GLU A 13 13.12 -5.25 -3.04
CA GLU A 13 12.19 -4.16 -2.77
C GLU A 13 12.09 -4.07 -1.25
N CYS A 14 12.56 -2.96 -0.68
CA CYS A 14 12.50 -2.72 0.75
C CYS A 14 11.04 -2.79 1.20
N SER A 15 10.73 -3.76 2.06
CA SER A 15 9.40 -3.87 2.68
C SER A 15 9.47 -3.61 4.17
N VAL A 16 8.49 -2.86 4.67
CA VAL A 16 8.27 -2.69 6.11
C VAL A 16 7.51 -3.91 6.61
N GLN A 17 7.98 -4.53 7.68
CA GLN A 17 7.28 -5.66 8.30
C GLN A 17 6.42 -5.17 9.46
N ILE A 18 5.14 -5.55 9.46
CA ILE A 18 4.20 -5.20 10.52
C ILE A 18 3.53 -6.47 11.01
N ILE A 19 3.42 -6.62 12.33
CA ILE A 19 2.68 -7.71 12.95
C ILE A 19 1.36 -7.15 13.47
N GLY A 20 0.26 -7.60 12.87
CA GLY A 20 -1.09 -7.35 13.35
C GLY A 20 -1.58 -8.49 14.23
N VAL A 21 -2.50 -8.20 15.16
CA VAL A 21 -3.14 -9.22 16.00
C VAL A 21 -4.53 -9.51 15.47
N ARG A 22 -4.89 -10.80 15.35
CA ARG A 22 -6.23 -11.23 14.92
C ARG A 22 -7.33 -10.51 15.71
N GLY A 23 -8.35 -10.04 15.00
CA GLY A 23 -9.49 -9.32 15.58
C GLY A 23 -9.22 -7.85 15.92
N GLN A 24 -7.96 -7.42 15.96
CA GLN A 24 -7.61 -6.01 16.17
C GLN A 24 -7.55 -5.24 14.84
N SER A 25 -7.30 -3.94 14.92
CA SER A 25 -7.05 -3.09 13.76
C SER A 25 -5.56 -2.80 13.65
N VAL A 26 -5.05 -2.64 12.42
CA VAL A 26 -3.67 -2.23 12.16
C VAL A 26 -3.64 -1.10 11.14
N THR A 27 -2.64 -0.24 11.25
CA THR A 27 -2.39 0.84 10.30
C THR A 27 -1.08 0.57 9.57
N LEU A 28 -1.17 0.44 8.24
CA LEU A 28 -0.02 0.29 7.35
C LEU A 28 0.42 1.69 6.90
N PRO A 29 1.66 2.10 7.20
CA PRO A 29 2.11 3.46 6.97
C PRO A 29 2.28 3.72 5.47
N CYS A 30 1.81 4.88 5.02
CA CYS A 30 2.18 5.47 3.75
C CYS A 30 1.92 6.97 3.82
N SER A 31 2.90 7.77 3.43
CA SER A 31 2.79 9.22 3.43
C SER A 31 3.64 9.81 2.32
N TYR A 32 3.29 10.99 1.85
CA TYR A 32 4.08 11.74 0.87
C TYR A 32 4.09 13.23 1.20
N ASP A 33 5.06 13.97 0.66
CA ASP A 33 5.13 15.41 0.84
C ASP A 33 4.08 16.13 -0.02
N ILE A 34 2.88 16.25 0.53
CA ILE A 34 1.77 16.96 -0.11
C ILE A 34 2.05 18.45 -0.28
N ASN A 35 2.93 19.06 0.54
CA ASN A 35 3.27 20.48 0.39
C ASN A 35 4.14 20.71 -0.83
N HIS A 36 5.01 19.75 -1.15
CA HIS A 36 5.85 19.79 -2.33
C HIS A 36 5.07 19.42 -3.61
N HIS A 37 4.24 18.38 -3.55
CA HIS A 37 3.61 17.80 -4.74
C HIS A 37 2.16 18.23 -4.99
N GLY A 38 1.48 18.81 -3.99
CA GLY A 38 0.03 18.98 -4.00
C GLY A 38 -0.69 17.64 -3.89
N GLY A 39 -2.02 17.65 -4.08
CA GLY A 39 -2.82 16.41 -4.02
C GLY A 39 -2.52 15.47 -5.20
N LEU A 40 -1.90 14.32 -4.92
CA LEU A 40 -1.58 13.30 -5.92
C LEU A 40 -2.61 12.15 -5.98
N SER A 41 -2.60 11.42 -7.10
CA SER A 41 -3.32 10.15 -7.24
C SER A 41 -2.58 9.06 -6.45
N VAL A 42 -3.31 8.33 -5.63
CA VAL A 42 -2.75 7.32 -4.73
C VAL A 42 -3.56 6.04 -4.84
N CYS A 43 -2.91 4.89 -4.78
CA CYS A 43 -3.62 3.63 -4.63
C CYS A 43 -2.95 2.69 -3.63
N TRP A 44 -3.79 1.89 -3.00
CA TRP A 44 -3.39 0.72 -2.22
C TRP A 44 -3.81 -0.55 -2.92
N GLY A 45 -2.94 -1.55 -2.93
CA GLY A 45 -3.15 -2.85 -3.55
C GLY A 45 -2.58 -4.00 -2.73
N ARG A 46 -2.89 -5.23 -3.14
CA ARG A 46 -2.26 -6.45 -2.60
C ARG A 46 -1.12 -6.90 -3.51
N GLY A 47 -0.03 -7.37 -2.90
CA GLY A 47 1.19 -7.79 -3.58
C GLY A 47 2.07 -6.59 -3.98
N ASP A 48 3.01 -6.85 -4.90
CA ASP A 48 3.93 -5.82 -5.37
C ASP A 48 3.24 -4.77 -6.24
N VAL A 49 3.78 -3.54 -6.18
CA VAL A 49 3.27 -2.41 -6.97
C VAL A 49 3.79 -2.50 -8.41
N PRO A 50 2.93 -2.75 -9.41
CA PRO A 50 3.35 -2.85 -10.81
C PRO A 50 3.87 -1.50 -11.34
N ASN A 51 4.38 -1.49 -12.57
CA ASN A 51 4.81 -0.24 -13.22
C ASN A 51 3.67 0.75 -13.47
N ASN A 52 2.43 0.29 -13.49
CA ASN A 52 1.26 1.14 -13.67
C ASN A 52 0.14 0.73 -12.70
N GLY A 53 -0.33 1.69 -11.90
CA GLY A 53 -1.40 1.49 -10.93
C GLY A 53 -1.03 0.53 -9.78
N CYS A 54 -2.05 -0.07 -9.17
CA CYS A 54 -1.90 -1.03 -8.09
C CYS A 54 -2.45 -2.40 -8.48
N ASN A 55 -1.77 -3.46 -8.06
CA ASN A 55 -2.26 -4.82 -8.20
C ASN A 55 -3.39 -5.07 -7.18
N ARG A 56 -4.46 -5.77 -7.59
CA ARG A 56 -5.60 -6.13 -6.72
C ARG A 56 -6.05 -4.95 -5.82
N LEU A 57 -6.55 -3.91 -6.48
CA LEU A 57 -6.90 -2.63 -5.86
C LEU A 57 -7.77 -2.80 -4.61
N ILE A 58 -7.37 -2.12 -3.53
CA ILE A 58 -8.07 -2.09 -2.24
C ILE A 58 -8.85 -0.79 -2.08
N ILE A 59 -8.18 0.33 -2.32
CA ILE A 59 -8.73 1.69 -2.21
C ILE A 59 -7.82 2.64 -3.00
N ALA A 60 -8.40 3.68 -3.60
CA ALA A 60 -7.64 4.73 -4.28
C ALA A 60 -8.14 6.12 -3.88
N LEU A 61 -7.24 7.10 -3.97
CA LEU A 61 -7.54 8.51 -3.83
C LEU A 61 -7.22 9.25 -5.12
N ASP A 62 -7.96 10.34 -5.33
CA ASP A 62 -7.66 11.38 -6.29
C ASP A 62 -7.46 12.67 -5.49
N GLY A 63 -6.20 13.08 -5.34
CA GLY A 63 -5.79 14.09 -4.36
C GLY A 63 -6.13 13.65 -2.93
N GLN A 64 -6.98 14.42 -2.26
CA GLN A 64 -7.39 14.17 -0.87
C GLN A 64 -8.74 13.43 -0.76
N THR A 65 -9.33 13.02 -1.89
CA THR A 65 -10.66 12.40 -1.90
C THR A 65 -10.59 10.93 -2.31
N VAL A 66 -11.23 10.06 -1.54
CA VAL A 66 -11.37 8.64 -1.90
C VAL A 66 -12.18 8.50 -3.19
N ARG A 67 -11.62 7.82 -4.19
CA ARG A 67 -12.30 7.55 -5.46
C ARG A 67 -13.49 6.64 -5.24
N LYS A 68 -14.66 7.05 -5.74
CA LYS A 68 -15.91 6.28 -5.62
C LYS A 68 -15.76 4.87 -6.19
N ASN A 69 -16.38 3.89 -5.52
CA ASN A 69 -16.40 2.48 -5.93
C ASN A 69 -15.03 1.79 -6.01
N THR A 70 -13.96 2.37 -5.46
CA THR A 70 -12.63 1.72 -5.41
C THR A 70 -12.40 0.94 -4.13
N ARG A 71 -13.15 1.24 -3.07
CA ARG A 71 -13.00 0.60 -1.76
C ARG A 71 -13.57 -0.81 -1.79
N LEU A 72 -12.67 -1.80 -1.66
CA LEU A 72 -13.01 -3.22 -1.72
C LEU A 72 -13.84 -3.72 -0.52
N SER A 73 -13.62 -3.13 0.66
CA SER A 73 -14.31 -3.50 1.89
C SER A 73 -14.45 -2.29 2.82
N SER A 74 -15.52 -2.22 3.59
CA SER A 74 -15.71 -1.21 4.63
C SER A 74 -14.66 -1.29 5.76
N ARG A 75 -13.95 -2.42 5.88
CA ARG A 75 -12.83 -2.58 6.82
C ARG A 75 -11.59 -1.76 6.46
N TYR A 76 -11.46 -1.37 5.18
CA TYR A 76 -10.35 -0.55 4.70
C TYR A 76 -10.68 0.93 4.86
N GLN A 77 -9.89 1.62 5.69
CA GLN A 77 -10.11 3.01 6.08
C GLN A 77 -8.82 3.82 5.94
N LEU A 78 -8.95 5.09 5.61
CA LEU A 78 -7.86 6.07 5.66
C LEU A 78 -8.25 7.05 6.75
N LEU A 79 -7.66 6.87 7.94
CA LEU A 79 -8.04 7.60 9.15
C LEU A 79 -7.08 8.75 9.48
N GLY A 80 -5.93 8.80 8.81
CA GLY A 80 -4.95 9.88 8.96
C GLY A 80 -5.39 11.19 8.29
N PRO A 81 -4.68 12.29 8.57
CA PRO A 81 -4.92 13.58 7.94
C PRO A 81 -4.50 13.56 6.45
N LEU A 82 -5.46 13.27 5.57
CA LEU A 82 -5.23 13.24 4.12
C LEU A 82 -4.74 14.59 3.57
N ASP A 83 -5.17 15.69 4.19
CA ASP A 83 -4.75 17.07 3.89
C ASP A 83 -3.29 17.36 4.27
N GLN A 84 -2.67 16.49 5.08
CA GLN A 84 -1.25 16.56 5.45
C GLN A 84 -0.42 15.45 4.79
N GLY A 85 -1.01 14.71 3.84
CA GLY A 85 -0.31 13.66 3.09
C GLY A 85 -0.21 12.32 3.82
N ASP A 86 -0.89 12.12 4.95
CA ASP A 86 -0.98 10.81 5.61
C ASP A 86 -2.07 9.96 4.95
N ILE A 87 -1.62 9.04 4.09
CA ILE A 87 -2.44 8.11 3.30
C ILE A 87 -2.33 6.69 3.84
N SER A 88 -2.04 6.54 5.13
CA SER A 88 -1.88 5.25 5.79
C SER A 88 -3.18 4.44 5.79
N LEU A 89 -3.07 3.16 5.42
CA LEU A 89 -4.21 2.25 5.33
C LEU A 89 -4.48 1.59 6.67
N THR A 90 -5.63 1.85 7.27
CA THR A 90 -6.12 1.12 8.43
C THR A 90 -7.01 -0.04 8.00
N ILE A 91 -6.70 -1.24 8.47
CA ILE A 91 -7.48 -2.46 8.26
C ILE A 91 -8.15 -2.81 9.59
N LEU A 92 -9.48 -2.78 9.61
CA LEU A 92 -10.27 -3.12 10.79
C LEU A 92 -10.49 -4.63 10.91
N ASN A 93 -10.54 -5.14 12.14
CA ASN A 93 -10.90 -6.53 12.48
C ASN A 93 -10.12 -7.56 11.65
N LEU A 94 -8.82 -7.66 11.90
CA LEU A 94 -7.88 -8.49 11.15
C LEU A 94 -8.26 -9.98 11.17
N THR A 95 -8.13 -10.61 10.00
CA THR A 95 -8.21 -12.07 9.83
C THR A 95 -6.92 -12.61 9.24
N ASP A 96 -6.72 -13.92 9.25
CA ASP A 96 -5.53 -14.54 8.63
C ASP A 96 -5.44 -14.28 7.12
N GLU A 97 -6.58 -14.01 6.47
CA GLU A 97 -6.65 -13.68 5.04
C GLU A 97 -6.06 -12.29 4.71
N ASP A 98 -5.98 -11.42 5.72
CA ASP A 98 -5.33 -10.11 5.58
C ASP A 98 -3.80 -10.25 5.54
N ALA A 99 -3.23 -11.36 6.03
CA ALA A 99 -1.78 -11.58 6.01
C ALA A 99 -1.21 -11.51 4.57
N GLY A 100 -0.01 -10.97 4.44
CA GLY A 100 0.72 -10.89 3.18
C GLY A 100 1.09 -9.46 2.79
N ARG A 101 1.58 -9.32 1.57
CA ARG A 101 2.13 -8.06 1.06
C ARG A 101 1.05 -7.08 0.61
N TYR A 102 1.26 -5.82 0.95
CA TYR A 102 0.51 -4.65 0.49
C TYR A 102 1.45 -3.68 -0.20
N GLY A 103 0.90 -2.98 -1.18
CA GLY A 103 1.62 -1.94 -1.92
C GLY A 103 0.85 -0.63 -1.87
N CYS A 104 1.54 0.46 -1.53
CA CYS A 104 1.08 1.83 -1.68
C CYS A 104 1.84 2.46 -2.85
N ARG A 105 1.11 3.08 -3.78
CA ARG A 105 1.69 3.86 -4.89
C ARG A 105 1.21 5.29 -4.82
N VAL A 106 2.14 6.23 -4.84
CA VAL A 106 1.90 7.65 -5.01
C VAL A 106 2.34 8.06 -6.41
N GLU A 107 1.40 8.54 -7.22
CA GLU A 107 1.64 8.88 -8.63
C GLU A 107 2.25 10.28 -8.75
N VAL A 108 3.58 10.33 -8.84
CA VAL A 108 4.33 11.58 -9.01
C VAL A 108 4.49 11.86 -10.50
N THR A 109 4.28 13.11 -10.91
CA THR A 109 4.35 13.47 -12.32
C THR A 109 5.75 13.21 -12.91
N GLY A 110 5.79 12.53 -14.07
CA GLY A 110 7.03 12.16 -14.78
C GLY A 110 7.18 10.65 -14.93
N TRP A 111 8.08 10.22 -15.81
CA TRP A 111 8.30 8.79 -16.06
C TRP A 111 9.09 8.18 -14.89
N PHE A 112 8.56 7.13 -14.27
CA PHE A 112 9.20 6.35 -13.21
C PHE A 112 9.45 7.08 -11.88
N ASN A 113 8.77 8.19 -11.63
CA ASN A 113 8.92 8.96 -10.37
C ASN A 113 8.00 8.49 -9.25
N ASP A 114 7.14 7.50 -9.51
CA ASP A 114 6.19 7.02 -8.51
C ASP A 114 6.89 6.54 -7.25
N GLU A 115 6.45 7.04 -6.11
CA GLU A 115 6.87 6.50 -4.84
C GLU A 115 6.06 5.23 -4.57
N LYS A 116 6.78 4.12 -4.38
CA LYS A 116 6.21 2.81 -4.12
C LYS A 116 6.68 2.32 -2.77
N TYR A 117 5.73 1.98 -1.92
CA TYR A 117 5.99 1.47 -0.58
C TYR A 117 5.38 0.08 -0.46
N HIS A 118 6.18 -0.89 -0.01
CA HIS A 118 5.72 -2.25 0.21
C HIS A 118 5.72 -2.56 1.71
N ILE A 119 4.65 -3.21 2.15
CA ILE A 119 4.46 -3.58 3.56
C ILE A 119 4.07 -5.05 3.61
N ASP A 120 4.80 -5.84 4.40
CA ASP A 120 4.49 -7.23 4.67
C ASP A 120 3.76 -7.33 6.03
N LEU A 121 2.47 -7.66 5.98
CA LEU A 121 1.63 -7.82 7.16
C LEU A 121 1.61 -9.29 7.61
N PHE A 122 2.06 -9.54 8.83
CA PHE A 122 1.94 -10.83 9.50
C PHE A 122 0.81 -10.79 10.51
N ILE A 123 0.09 -11.89 10.67
CA ILE A 123 -1.01 -12.00 11.63
C ILE A 123 -0.60 -12.91 12.76
N PHE A 124 -0.57 -12.36 13.97
CA PHE A 124 -0.35 -13.11 15.20
C PHE A 124 -1.68 -13.49 15.83
N ASN A 125 -1.76 -14.74 16.30
CA ASN A 125 -2.91 -15.26 17.01
C ASN A 125 -2.60 -15.23 18.52
N SER A 126 -3.37 -14.47 19.30
CA SER A 126 -3.12 -14.29 20.73
C SER A 126 -3.68 -15.41 21.62
N SER A 127 -4.20 -16.51 21.06
CA SER A 127 -4.67 -17.63 21.90
C SER A 127 -3.51 -18.51 22.34
N GLY A 128 -3.06 -18.27 23.58
CA GLY A 128 -2.46 -19.27 24.46
C GLY A 128 -3.52 -19.78 25.44
#